data_AF-A0A957GNQ4-F1
#
_entry.id   AF-A0A957GNQ4-F1
#
_cell.length_a   1.000
_cell.length_b   1.000
_cell.length_c   1.000
_cell.angle_alpha   90.00
_cell.angle_beta   90.00
_cell.angle_gamma   90.00
#
_symmetry.space_group_name_H-M   'P 1'
#
loop_
_entity.id
_entity.type
_entity.pdbx_description
1 polymer ?
#
loop_
_entity_poly.entity_id
_entity_poly.type
_entity_poly.pdbx_seq_one_letter_code
_entity_poly.pdbx_strand_id
1 'polypeptide(L)'
;ERKGTLLVATVVGAGSFLMLFGLSHWYELSLLLVFAAGAALAAYDATMKALVLLQADDDWRGRVQSLYTLTFGFVSIGGFVAGTVATAVSVSFALVMNGGIILAFVGKNGRSLRQLGTPIPATPQAAD
;
A
#
# COMPACT_ATOMS: atom_id res chain seq x y z
N GLU A 1 -17.90 -1.01 2.98
CA GLU A 1 -17.36 -1.30 4.34
C GLU A 1 -16.24 -2.35 4.38
N ARG A 2 -16.45 -3.61 3.97
CA ARG A 2 -15.41 -4.66 4.06
C ARG A 2 -14.12 -4.41 3.25
N LYS A 3 -14.21 -3.70 2.11
CA LYS A 3 -13.07 -3.44 1.21
C LYS A 3 -11.99 -2.56 1.85
N GLY A 4 -12.39 -1.53 2.60
CA GLY A 4 -11.45 -0.66 3.33
C GLY A 4 -10.73 -1.40 4.47
N THR A 5 -11.42 -2.32 5.15
CA THR A 5 -10.81 -3.18 6.17
C THR A 5 -9.81 -4.17 5.56
N LEU A 6 -10.11 -4.73 4.38
CA LEU A 6 -9.21 -5.63 3.67
C LEU A 6 -7.88 -4.93 3.30
N LEU A 7 -7.96 -3.69 2.78
CA LEU A 7 -6.80 -2.87 2.46
C LEU A 7 -5.92 -2.60 3.69
N VAL A 8 -6.54 -2.23 4.81
CA VAL A 8 -5.80 -2.00 6.06
C VAL A 8 -5.12 -3.29 6.53
N ALA A 9 -5.81 -4.43 6.46
CA ALA A 9 -5.24 -5.72 6.86
C ALA A 9 -4.02 -6.11 6.00
N THR A 10 -4.10 -5.92 4.68
CA THR A 10 -2.98 -6.23 3.77
C THR A 10 -1.77 -5.32 4.00
N VAL A 11 -1.97 -4.02 4.25
CA VAL A 11 -0.86 -3.10 4.50
C VAL A 11 -0.20 -3.35 5.85
N VAL A 12 -0.99 -3.62 6.89
CA VAL A 12 -0.47 -3.99 8.21
C VAL A 12 0.31 -5.31 8.14
N GLY A 13 -0.23 -6.31 7.43
CA GLY A 13 0.46 -7.57 7.17
C GLY A 13 1.80 -7.35 6.47
N ALA A 14 1.80 -6.63 5.35
CA ALA A 14 3.01 -6.33 4.58
C ALA A 14 4.07 -5.60 5.43
N GLY A 15 3.69 -4.56 6.17
CA GLY A 15 4.61 -3.80 7.04
C GLY A 15 5.19 -4.65 8.18
N SER A 16 4.36 -5.50 8.80
CA SER A 16 4.78 -6.39 9.88
C SER A 16 5.73 -7.48 9.38
N PHE A 17 5.44 -8.11 8.24
CA PHE A 17 6.30 -9.13 7.64
C PHE A 17 7.63 -8.54 7.17
N LEU A 18 7.65 -7.31 6.63
CA LEU A 18 8.88 -6.61 6.26
C LEU A 18 9.77 -6.29 7.46
N MET A 19 9.19 -5.85 8.59
CA MET A 19 9.94 -5.65 9.82
C MET A 19 10.54 -6.97 10.33
N LEU A 20 9.73 -8.03 10.41
CA LEU A 20 10.18 -9.34 10.88
C LEU A 20 11.27 -9.92 9.98
N PHE A 21 11.16 -9.72 8.67
CA PHE A 21 12.18 -10.11 7.69
C PHE A 21 13.52 -9.40 7.93
N GLY A 22 13.49 -8.11 8.28
CA GLY A 22 14.71 -7.35 8.61
C GLY A 22 15.45 -7.86 9.85
N LEU A 23 14.74 -8.48 10.80
CA LEU A 23 15.32 -9.06 12.03
C LEU A 23 15.71 -10.54 11.87
N SER A 24 15.14 -11.24 10.89
CA SER A 24 15.33 -12.69 10.72
C SER A 24 16.71 -13.03 10.15
N HIS A 25 17.46 -13.84 10.88
CA HIS A 25 18.74 -14.42 10.43
C HIS A 25 18.58 -15.83 9.83
N TRP A 26 17.38 -16.41 9.87
CA TRP A 26 17.09 -17.78 9.44
C TRP A 26 16.58 -17.79 8.01
N TYR A 27 17.30 -18.47 7.09
CA TYR A 27 17.02 -18.44 5.65
C TYR A 27 15.59 -18.89 5.29
N GLU A 28 15.14 -20.00 5.87
CA GLU A 28 13.82 -20.57 5.62
C GLU A 28 12.68 -19.64 6.08
N LEU A 29 12.84 -19.05 7.27
CA LEU A 29 11.88 -18.11 7.83
C LEU A 29 11.81 -16.83 7.00
N SER A 30 12.96 -16.34 6.54
CA SER A 30 13.06 -15.17 5.67
C SER A 30 12.37 -15.40 4.32
N LEU A 31 12.44 -16.62 3.77
CA LEU A 31 11.75 -17.00 2.54
C LEU A 31 10.22 -16.99 2.71
N LEU A 32 9.73 -17.51 3.83
CA LEU A 32 8.29 -17.52 4.15
C LEU A 32 7.78 -16.09 4.39
N LEU A 33 8.54 -15.27 5.11
CA LEU A 33 8.18 -13.87 5.40
C LEU A 33 8.13 -13.03 4.13
N VAL A 34 9.11 -13.17 3.22
CA VAL A 34 9.10 -12.39 1.96
C VAL A 34 7.96 -12.86 1.04
N PHE A 35 7.63 -14.16 1.03
CA PHE A 35 6.48 -14.68 0.31
C PHE A 35 5.16 -14.10 0.86
N ALA A 36 4.99 -14.11 2.18
CA ALA A 36 3.81 -13.55 2.84
C ALA A 36 3.69 -12.03 2.62
N ALA A 37 4.81 -11.29 2.70
CA ALA A 37 4.86 -9.86 2.39
C ALA A 37 4.47 -9.58 0.93
N GLY A 38 4.99 -10.36 -0.02
CA GLY A 38 4.66 -10.25 -1.44
C GLY A 38 3.18 -10.54 -1.73
N ALA A 39 2.63 -11.59 -1.12
CA ALA A 39 1.21 -11.92 -1.24
C ALA A 39 0.30 -10.80 -0.71
N ALA A 40 0.65 -10.22 0.45
CA ALA A 40 -0.07 -9.09 1.03
C ALA A 40 -0.01 -7.84 0.13
N LEU A 41 1.16 -7.56 -0.46
CA LEU A 41 1.34 -6.43 -1.36
C LEU A 41 0.55 -6.61 -2.66
N ALA A 42 0.54 -7.82 -3.22
CA ALA A 42 -0.26 -8.14 -4.41
C ALA A 42 -1.77 -7.98 -4.15
N ALA A 43 -2.25 -8.45 -3.00
CA ALA A 43 -3.65 -8.29 -2.60
C ALA A 43 -4.04 -6.82 -2.40
N TYR A 44 -3.14 -6.02 -1.81
CA TYR A 44 -3.31 -4.56 -1.70
C TYR A 44 -3.45 -3.92 -3.08
N ASP A 45 -2.53 -4.23 -4.00
CA ASP A 45 -2.45 -3.60 -5.31
C ASP A 45 -3.68 -3.90 -6.17
N ALA A 46 -4.15 -5.15 -6.15
CA ALA A 46 -5.38 -5.57 -6.82
C ALA A 46 -6.62 -4.87 -6.23
N THR A 47 -6.71 -4.77 -4.90
CA THR A 47 -7.84 -4.12 -4.23
C THR A 47 -7.87 -2.62 -4.50
N MET A 48 -6.70 -1.97 -4.48
CA MET A 48 -6.57 -0.53 -4.73
C MET A 48 -6.96 -0.19 -6.18
N LYS A 49 -6.44 -0.94 -7.16
CA LYS A 49 -6.83 -0.80 -8.57
C LYS A 49 -8.34 -0.97 -8.77
N ALA A 50 -8.92 -1.99 -8.14
CA ALA A 50 -10.36 -2.22 -8.22
C ALA A 50 -11.18 -1.08 -7.60
N LEU A 51 -10.75 -0.50 -6.46
CA LEU A 51 -11.44 0.64 -5.86
C LEU A 51 -11.39 1.89 -6.73
N VAL A 52 -10.21 2.20 -7.27
CA VAL A 52 -10.01 3.35 -8.16
C VAL A 52 -10.93 3.24 -9.38
N LEU A 53 -11.02 2.06 -9.99
CA LEU A 53 -11.89 1.82 -11.15
C LEU A 53 -13.38 1.86 -10.82
N LEU A 54 -13.77 1.39 -9.62
CA LEU A 54 -15.17 1.41 -9.17
C LEU A 54 -15.65 2.81 -8.76
N GLN A 55 -14.74 3.72 -8.39
CA GLN A 55 -15.07 5.11 -8.05
C GLN A 55 -15.04 6.04 -9.27
N ALA A 56 -14.41 5.63 -10.36
CA ALA A 56 -14.35 6.41 -11.59
C ALA A 56 -15.57 6.17 -12.48
N ASP A 57 -16.24 7.25 -12.86
CA ASP A 57 -17.27 7.25 -13.91
C ASP A 57 -16.71 6.72 -15.24
N ASP A 58 -17.55 6.05 -16.02
CA ASP A 58 -17.15 5.34 -17.25
C ASP A 58 -16.36 6.22 -18.22
N ASP A 59 -16.73 7.50 -18.34
CA ASP A 59 -16.08 8.48 -19.22
C ASP A 59 -14.68 8.92 -18.76
N TRP A 60 -14.39 8.78 -17.46
CA TRP A 60 -13.17 9.29 -16.82
C TRP A 60 -12.19 8.20 -16.41
N ARG A 61 -12.54 6.91 -16.57
CA ARG A 61 -11.70 5.77 -16.18
C ARG A 61 -10.27 5.85 -16.72
N GLY A 62 -10.12 6.22 -18.00
CA GLY A 62 -8.79 6.36 -18.62
C GLY A 62 -7.93 7.47 -18.00
N ARG A 63 -8.54 8.59 -17.60
CA ARG A 63 -7.84 9.73 -16.97
C ARG A 63 -7.53 9.48 -15.50
N VAL A 64 -8.44 8.83 -14.77
CA VAL A 64 -8.20 8.44 -13.38
C VAL A 64 -7.09 7.39 -13.31
N GLN A 65 -7.10 6.42 -14.22
CA GLN A 65 -6.07 5.37 -14.27
C GLN A 65 -4.69 5.94 -14.64
N SER A 66 -4.60 6.99 -15.48
CA SER A 66 -3.32 7.62 -15.81
C SER A 66 -2.74 8.39 -14.62
N LEU A 67 -3.56 9.10 -13.85
CA LEU A 67 -3.17 9.74 -12.58
C LEU A 67 -2.71 8.71 -11.53
N TYR A 68 -3.43 7.58 -11.42
CA TYR A 68 -3.01 6.47 -10.57
C TYR A 68 -1.64 5.92 -11.01
N THR A 69 -1.43 5.75 -12.33
CA THR A 69 -0.15 5.29 -12.88
C THR A 69 0.99 6.29 -12.64
N LEU A 70 0.73 7.60 -12.70
CA LEU A 70 1.70 8.64 -12.37
C LEU A 70 2.25 8.49 -10.95
N THR A 71 1.42 8.01 -10.02
CA THR A 71 1.83 7.77 -8.62
C THR A 71 2.95 6.73 -8.54
N PHE A 72 2.99 5.75 -9.44
CA PHE A 72 4.08 4.77 -9.49
C PHE A 72 5.42 5.41 -9.87
N GLY A 73 5.43 6.57 -10.54
CA GLY A 73 6.67 7.32 -10.80
C GLY A 73 7.41 7.71 -9.52
N PHE A 74 6.69 7.89 -8.41
CA PHE A 74 7.29 8.19 -7.10
C PHE A 74 7.90 6.98 -6.40
N VAL A 75 7.59 5.74 -6.85
CA VAL A 75 8.18 4.51 -6.30
C VAL A 75 9.70 4.53 -6.46
N SER A 76 10.22 5.05 -7.57
CA SER A 76 11.65 5.20 -7.82
C SER A 76 12.36 6.07 -6.77
N ILE A 77 11.69 7.13 -6.29
CA ILE A 77 12.22 8.00 -5.23
C ILE A 77 12.28 7.23 -3.91
N GLY A 78 11.22 6.49 -3.58
CA GLY A 78 11.20 5.61 -2.40
C GLY A 78 12.31 4.55 -2.45
N GLY A 79 12.50 3.92 -3.61
CA GLY A 79 13.58 2.96 -3.84
C GLY A 79 14.97 3.56 -3.72
N PHE A 80 15.19 4.78 -4.24
CA PHE A 80 16.46 5.50 -4.10
C PHE A 80 16.78 5.82 -2.63
N VAL A 81 15.81 6.34 -1.87
CA VAL A 81 15.99 6.61 -0.43
C VAL A 81 16.25 5.32 0.34
N ALA A 82 15.45 4.28 0.09
CA ALA A 82 15.61 2.98 0.74
C ALA A 82 16.97 2.34 0.42
N GLY A 83 17.44 2.41 -0.84
CA GLY A 83 18.75 1.91 -1.26
C GLY A 83 19.91 2.69 -0.67
N THR A 84 19.79 4.01 -0.57
CA THR A 84 20.80 4.87 0.07
C THR A 84 20.95 4.50 1.56
N VAL A 85 19.83 4.35 2.28
CA VAL A 85 19.85 3.92 3.69
C VAL A 85 20.37 2.50 3.85
N ALA A 86 20.02 1.59 2.94
CA ALA A 86 20.50 0.21 2.94
C ALA A 86 22.03 0.13 2.77
N THR A 87 22.60 1.02 1.94
CA THR A 87 24.05 1.08 1.68
C THR A 87 24.81 1.78 2.81
N ALA A 88 24.22 2.83 3.40
CA ALA A 88 24.87 3.61 4.46
C ALA A 88 24.84 2.93 5.84
N VAL A 89 23.76 2.20 6.17
CA VAL A 89 23.57 1.60 7.50
C VAL A 89 23.55 0.07 7.43
N SER A 90 22.50 -0.49 6.83
CA SER A 90 22.36 -1.92 6.54
C SER A 90 21.02 -2.18 5.85
N VAL A 91 20.96 -3.29 5.12
CA VAL A 91 19.72 -3.78 4.49
C VAL A 91 18.63 -4.04 5.54
N SER A 92 18.98 -4.69 6.66
CA SER A 92 18.06 -4.97 7.78
C SER A 92 17.45 -3.68 8.35
N PHE A 93 18.27 -2.65 8.59
CA PHE A 93 17.78 -1.37 9.11
C PHE A 93 16.83 -0.68 8.13
N ALA A 94 17.17 -0.68 6.83
CA ALA A 94 16.30 -0.12 5.80
C ALA A 94 14.93 -0.82 5.74
N LEU A 95 14.89 -2.14 5.89
CA LEU A 95 13.65 -2.93 5.90
C LEU A 95 12.78 -2.61 7.12
N VAL A 96 13.38 -2.55 8.30
CA VAL A 96 12.66 -2.21 9.55
C VAL A 96 12.11 -0.79 9.48
N MET A 97 12.90 0.16 8.98
CA MET A 97 12.48 1.55 8.80
C MET A 97 11.30 1.65 7.83
N ASN A 98 11.35 0.94 6.68
CA ASN A 98 10.24 0.91 5.73
C ASN A 98 8.97 0.32 6.34
N GLY A 99 9.06 -0.84 7.01
CA GLY A 99 7.94 -1.42 7.73
C GLY A 99 7.37 -0.48 8.80
N GLY A 100 8.24 0.27 9.49
CA GLY A 100 7.88 1.28 10.49
C GLY A 100 7.09 2.44 9.93
N ILE A 101 7.53 3.00 8.81
CA ILE A 101 6.83 4.08 8.13
C ILE A 101 5.43 3.62 7.70
N ILE A 102 5.31 2.40 7.16
CA ILE A 102 4.03 1.82 6.74
C ILE A 102 3.09 1.66 7.95
N LEU A 103 3.56 1.06 9.04
CA LEU A 103 2.75 0.85 10.23
C LEU A 103 2.37 2.16 10.92
N ALA A 104 3.27 3.14 10.98
CA ALA A 104 2.99 4.46 11.52
C ALA A 104 1.94 5.20 10.68
N PHE A 105 2.03 5.12 9.36
CA PHE A 105 1.07 5.72 8.44
C PHE A 105 -0.31 5.10 8.62
N VAL A 106 -0.41 3.77 8.71
CA VAL A 106 -1.69 3.09 8.95
C VAL A 106 -2.22 3.36 10.36
N GLY A 107 -1.36 3.38 11.38
CA GLY A 107 -1.76 3.71 12.74
C GLY A 107 -2.38 5.11 12.83
N LYS A 108 -1.80 6.09 12.13
CA LYS A 108 -2.30 7.46 12.07
C LYS A 108 -3.56 7.60 11.21
N ASN A 109 -3.62 6.92 10.05
CA ASN A 109 -4.69 7.08 9.05
C ASN A 109 -5.74 5.97 9.07
N GLY A 110 -5.68 5.03 10.01
CA GLY A 110 -6.50 3.81 10.00
C GLY A 110 -8.01 4.03 10.05
N ARG A 111 -8.46 5.18 10.59
CA ARG A 111 -9.87 5.59 10.55
C ARG A 111 -10.29 6.14 9.17
N SER A 112 -9.41 6.91 8.51
CA SER A 112 -9.67 7.50 7.20
C SER A 112 -9.65 6.44 6.09
N LEU A 113 -8.75 5.46 6.17
CA LEU A 113 -8.66 4.36 5.20
C LEU A 113 -9.88 3.42 5.23
N ARG A 114 -10.55 3.30 6.39
CA ARG A 114 -11.81 2.54 6.51
C ARG A 114 -12.98 3.23 5.80
N GLN A 115 -12.92 4.54 5.62
CA GLN A 115 -13.98 5.34 5.00
C GLN A 115 -13.89 5.37 3.46
N LEU A 116 -12.75 5.05 2.85
CA LEU A 116 -12.61 4.99 1.37
C LEU A 116 -13.50 3.93 0.70
N GLY A 117 -14.11 3.04 1.47
CA GLY A 117 -15.09 2.06 0.98
C GLY A 117 -16.54 2.57 0.93
N THR A 118 -16.81 3.84 1.25
CA THR A 118 -18.13 4.46 1.03
C THR A 118 -18.18 5.05 -0.37
N PRO A 119 -19.21 4.75 -1.18
CA PRO A 119 -19.44 5.43 -2.45
C PRO A 119 -19.45 6.94 -2.25
N ILE A 120 -18.79 7.69 -3.13
CA ILE A 120 -18.95 9.15 -3.15
C ILE A 120 -20.46 9.41 -3.37
N PRO A 121 -21.14 10.17 -2.49
CA PRO A 121 -22.52 10.54 -2.74
C PRO A 121 -22.55 11.21 -4.10
N ALA A 122 -23.34 10.66 -5.03
CA ALA A 122 -23.55 11.30 -6.32
C ALA A 122 -23.88 12.76 -6.04
N THR A 123 -23.07 13.68 -6.56
CA THR A 123 -23.48 15.09 -6.65
C THR A 123 -24.89 15.05 -7.19
N PRO A 124 -25.89 15.70 -6.53
CA PRO A 124 -27.22 15.81 -7.09
C PRO A 124 -27.02 16.27 -8.52
N GLN A 125 -27.30 15.37 -9.46
CA GLN A 125 -27.37 15.70 -10.87
C GLN A 125 -28.35 16.86 -10.87
N ALA A 126 -27.84 18.06 -11.14
CA ALA A 126 -28.67 19.23 -11.20
C ALA A 126 -29.79 18.85 -12.17
N ALA A 127 -30.98 18.65 -11.61
CA ALA A 127 -32.19 18.91 -12.37
C ALA A 127 -31.95 20.29 -12.98
N ASP A 128 -31.96 20.34 -14.32
CA ASP A 128 -32.41 21.42 -15.20
C ASP A 128 -31.88 21.17 -16.63
#